data_AF-A0A0A5HVH0-F1
#
_entry.id   AF-A0A0A5HVH0-F1
#
_cell.length_a   1.000
_cell.length_b   1.000
_cell.length_c   1.000
_cell.angle_alpha   90.00
_cell.angle_beta   90.00
_cell.angle_gamma   90.00
#
_symmetry.space_group_name_H-M   'P 1'
#
loop_
_entity.id
_entity.type
_entity.pdbx_description
1 polymer ?
#
loop_
_entity_poly.entity_id
_entity_poly.type
_entity_poly.pdbx_seq_one_letter_code
_entity_poly.pdbx_strand_id
1 'polypeptide(L)'
;MKHKKIYISLFSFFLLAVAIYFFTPSSSKTYPSLENEEFKSVDSKEKVQAYYESITPGLKRAEKLGVVKKLDKKIDLGGFKESIDLEKIWYTNKEVHLFYNRDIKSIGKNEYGDRMIEVPQINVKIDHEKEQNIHNISGGFQRDTGVQYKGRFYSVVSFQVRNENYDHITNIEDIVHAKLHANVKGESKSFDVSLPFSYNPSSEKVQSVPFDQKFSYNGVTINFTSLEIGTSQNRLHFTVDQPKDHFFHNVLLRLNSSNVKQKTIAYTHKNKETQKENDFYVEWDPFNETPENLSLTLQHARLIGSDSLNFEIDFPSYYSEHNKEEIDLDRKLTTIKNTSIILDRIFLEDTKERLGIFLHHKYEDAETPSITLSTGIGTSRAFDPNHPTPVAKAYLNKKKPLSLAVSGGYGRENSYQISWYIEEQKLNTPLRVQIEKLAYQINFDKDFNINIK
;
A
#
# COMPACT_ATOMS: atom_id res chain seq x y z
N MET A 1 43.42 3.90 51.71
CA MET A 1 41.93 3.86 51.68
C MET A 1 41.30 4.30 50.35
N LYS A 2 41.88 5.23 49.56
CA LYS A 2 41.28 5.70 48.30
C LYS A 2 41.22 4.64 47.19
N HIS A 3 42.23 3.78 47.04
CA HIS A 3 42.24 2.75 45.99
C HIS A 3 41.16 1.67 46.14
N LYS A 4 40.78 1.32 47.38
CA LYS A 4 39.77 0.27 47.65
C LYS A 4 38.36 0.69 47.17
N LYS A 5 38.05 1.99 47.20
CA LYS A 5 36.77 2.51 46.71
C LYS A 5 36.68 2.50 45.17
N ILE A 6 37.81 2.68 44.48
CA ILE A 6 37.87 2.64 43.01
C ILE A 6 37.61 1.22 42.50
N TYR A 7 38.20 0.20 43.11
CA TYR A 7 37.98 -1.19 42.70
C TYR A 7 36.54 -1.66 42.93
N ILE A 8 35.91 -1.25 44.04
CA ILE A 8 34.50 -1.57 44.30
C ILE A 8 33.60 -0.89 43.26
N SER A 9 33.89 0.37 42.90
CA SER A 9 33.10 1.09 41.89
C SER A 9 33.23 0.47 40.49
N LEU A 10 34.45 0.05 40.09
CA LEU A 10 34.68 -0.62 38.82
C LEU A 10 34.03 -2.00 38.75
N PHE A 11 34.07 -2.76 39.85
CA PHE A 11 33.45 -4.07 39.93
C PHE A 11 31.92 -3.98 39.86
N SER A 12 31.31 -3.01 40.54
CA SER A 12 29.87 -2.75 40.43
C SER A 12 29.46 -2.32 39.02
N PHE A 13 30.27 -1.52 38.33
CA PHE A 13 30.00 -1.10 36.96
C PHE A 13 30.11 -2.29 35.98
N PHE A 14 31.07 -3.18 36.19
CA PHE A 14 31.20 -4.41 35.41
C PHE A 14 30.01 -5.34 35.61
N LEU A 15 29.56 -5.55 36.85
CA LEU A 15 28.36 -6.35 37.13
C LEU A 15 27.09 -5.74 36.53
N LEU A 16 26.97 -4.41 36.54
CA LEU A 16 25.85 -3.72 35.90
C LEU A 16 25.89 -3.89 34.37
N ALA A 17 27.06 -3.78 33.73
CA ALA A 17 27.22 -4.00 32.30
C ALA A 17 26.90 -5.44 31.88
N VAL A 18 27.31 -6.43 32.69
CA VAL A 18 26.98 -7.85 32.48
C VAL A 18 25.48 -8.06 32.66
N ALA A 19 24.86 -7.48 33.69
CA ALA A 19 23.41 -7.57 33.89
C ALA A 19 22.65 -6.92 32.72
N ILE A 20 23.08 -5.74 32.24
CA ILE A 20 22.47 -5.12 31.05
C ILE A 20 22.62 -6.03 29.83
N TYR A 21 23.79 -6.64 29.59
CA TYR A 21 23.98 -7.55 28.46
C TYR A 21 23.07 -8.80 28.51
N PHE A 22 22.84 -9.36 29.71
CA PHE A 22 21.95 -10.53 29.87
C PHE A 22 20.46 -10.19 29.96
N PHE A 23 20.11 -8.98 30.40
CA PHE A 23 18.72 -8.53 30.59
C PHE A 23 18.24 -7.53 29.55
N THR A 24 19.09 -7.05 28.64
CA THR A 24 18.61 -6.41 27.41
C THR A 24 17.95 -7.51 26.58
N PRO A 25 16.62 -7.46 26.36
CA PRO A 25 15.99 -8.39 25.44
C PRO A 25 16.67 -8.22 24.10
N SER A 26 17.33 -9.27 23.62
CA SER A 26 17.85 -9.33 22.26
C SER A 26 16.70 -8.95 21.34
N SER A 27 16.77 -7.76 20.75
CA SER A 27 15.80 -7.26 19.79
C SER A 27 15.98 -7.89 18.41
N SER A 28 16.55 -9.10 18.34
CA SER A 28 16.19 -10.02 17.29
C SER A 28 14.71 -10.34 17.49
N LYS A 29 13.86 -9.63 16.76
CA LYS A 29 12.50 -10.08 16.46
C LYS A 29 12.66 -11.51 15.95
N THR A 30 12.53 -12.47 16.84
CA THR A 30 12.54 -13.87 16.52
C THR A 30 11.17 -14.05 15.90
N TYR A 31 11.12 -13.92 14.57
CA TYR A 31 9.97 -14.37 13.82
C TYR A 31 9.70 -15.80 14.30
N PRO A 32 8.45 -16.14 14.65
CA PRO A 32 8.13 -17.48 15.11
C PRO A 32 8.74 -18.46 14.11
N SER A 33 9.59 -19.37 14.58
CA SER A 33 10.17 -20.39 13.74
C SER A 33 9.01 -21.15 13.09
N LEU A 34 8.93 -21.10 11.77
CA LEU A 34 7.93 -21.77 10.93
C LEU A 34 8.10 -23.31 10.94
N GLU A 35 8.64 -23.86 12.02
CA GLU A 35 9.06 -25.27 12.11
C GLU A 35 7.90 -26.27 11.97
N ASN A 36 6.62 -25.85 11.90
CA ASN A 36 5.49 -26.77 11.80
C ASN A 36 4.25 -26.24 11.02
N GLU A 37 4.39 -25.32 10.05
CA GLU A 37 3.29 -25.18 9.07
C GLU A 37 3.42 -26.27 7.99
N GLU A 38 2.86 -27.45 8.30
CA GLU A 38 2.60 -28.51 7.33
C GLU A 38 1.80 -27.93 6.15
N PHE A 39 2.16 -28.32 4.92
CA PHE A 39 1.40 -27.91 3.73
C PHE A 39 -0.09 -28.17 3.92
N LYS A 40 -0.93 -27.21 3.56
CA LYS A 40 -2.38 -27.41 3.56
C LYS A 40 -2.72 -28.53 2.57
N SER A 41 -2.99 -29.72 3.08
CA SER A 41 -3.38 -30.87 2.27
C SER A 41 -4.84 -30.76 1.84
N VAL A 42 -5.10 -31.08 0.58
CA VAL A 42 -6.45 -31.16 0.00
C VAL A 42 -6.66 -32.53 -0.62
N ASP A 43 -7.92 -32.95 -0.73
CA ASP A 43 -8.32 -34.31 -1.13
C ASP A 43 -8.79 -34.41 -2.60
N SER A 44 -8.87 -33.29 -3.32
CA SER A 44 -9.42 -33.25 -4.67
C SER A 44 -8.78 -32.17 -5.55
N LYS A 45 -8.85 -32.36 -6.88
CA LYS A 45 -8.34 -31.38 -7.85
C LYS A 45 -9.20 -30.11 -7.87
N GLU A 46 -10.48 -30.24 -7.55
CA GLU A 46 -11.41 -29.12 -7.40
C GLU A 46 -10.97 -28.22 -6.23
N LYS A 47 -10.45 -28.79 -5.13
CA LYS A 47 -9.88 -27.99 -4.03
C LYS A 47 -8.56 -27.31 -4.40
N VAL A 48 -7.75 -27.92 -5.27
CA VAL A 48 -6.56 -27.25 -5.85
C VAL A 48 -6.98 -26.06 -6.70
N GLN A 49 -7.98 -26.24 -7.56
CA GLN A 49 -8.53 -25.16 -8.37
C GLN A 49 -9.14 -24.05 -7.49
N ALA A 50 -9.89 -24.39 -6.44
CA ALA A 50 -10.43 -23.42 -5.49
C ALA A 50 -9.32 -22.63 -4.77
N TYR A 51 -8.18 -23.28 -4.48
CA TYR A 51 -7.00 -22.59 -3.96
C TYR A 51 -6.46 -21.57 -4.97
N TYR A 52 -6.25 -21.95 -6.23
CA TYR A 52 -5.83 -21.01 -7.27
C TYR A 52 -6.79 -19.83 -7.44
N GLU A 53 -8.10 -20.08 -7.46
CA GLU A 53 -9.11 -19.02 -7.56
C GLU A 53 -9.16 -18.09 -6.34
N SER A 54 -8.70 -18.56 -5.17
CA SER A 54 -8.69 -17.78 -3.92
C SER A 54 -7.50 -16.84 -3.81
N ILE A 55 -6.34 -17.23 -4.36
CA ILE A 55 -5.10 -16.44 -4.32
C ILE A 55 -4.87 -15.63 -5.59
N THR A 56 -5.60 -15.94 -6.66
CA THR A 56 -5.52 -15.27 -7.96
C THR A 56 -6.93 -14.81 -8.37
N PRO A 57 -7.42 -13.69 -7.80
CA PRO A 57 -8.73 -13.16 -8.14
C PRO A 57 -8.90 -12.97 -9.64
N GLY A 58 -10.08 -13.30 -10.17
CA GLY A 58 -10.39 -13.19 -11.59
C GLY A 58 -10.04 -14.42 -12.43
N LEU A 59 -9.26 -15.37 -11.88
CA LEU A 59 -8.83 -16.57 -12.61
C LEU A 59 -10.00 -17.35 -13.20
N LYS A 60 -11.07 -17.59 -12.43
CA LYS A 60 -12.24 -18.36 -12.90
C LYS A 60 -12.90 -17.71 -14.12
N ARG A 61 -13.01 -16.37 -14.11
CA ARG A 61 -13.54 -15.57 -15.22
C ARG A 61 -12.60 -15.64 -16.41
N ALA A 62 -11.30 -15.50 -16.18
CA ALA A 62 -10.27 -15.55 -17.21
C ALA A 62 -10.27 -16.91 -17.94
N GLU A 63 -10.41 -18.01 -17.22
CA GLU A 63 -10.54 -19.36 -17.79
C GLU A 63 -11.80 -19.50 -18.64
N LYS A 64 -12.95 -19.04 -18.13
CA LYS A 64 -14.22 -19.05 -18.88
C LYS A 64 -14.14 -18.22 -20.18
N LEU A 65 -13.36 -17.14 -20.18
CA LEU A 65 -13.16 -16.27 -21.33
C LEU A 65 -12.05 -16.75 -22.29
N GLY A 66 -11.37 -17.85 -21.96
CA GLY A 66 -10.32 -18.45 -22.79
C GLY A 66 -9.02 -17.64 -22.87
N VAL A 67 -8.75 -16.76 -21.90
CA VAL A 67 -7.52 -15.93 -21.88
C VAL A 67 -6.38 -16.57 -21.06
N VAL A 68 -6.67 -17.69 -20.39
CA VAL A 68 -5.67 -18.51 -19.70
C VAL A 68 -5.18 -19.61 -20.64
N LYS A 69 -3.87 -19.69 -20.86
CA LYS A 69 -3.25 -20.68 -21.74
C LYS A 69 -2.77 -21.88 -20.94
N LYS A 70 -3.10 -23.09 -21.40
CA LYS A 70 -2.47 -24.31 -20.89
C LYS A 70 -1.04 -24.41 -21.41
N LEU A 71 -0.13 -24.87 -20.56
CA LEU A 71 1.27 -25.09 -20.91
C LEU A 71 1.58 -26.58 -21.05
N ASP A 72 1.09 -27.39 -20.10
CA ASP A 72 1.35 -28.83 -20.01
C ASP A 72 2.85 -29.17 -20.19
N LYS A 73 3.73 -28.33 -19.63
CA LYS A 73 5.20 -28.49 -19.75
C LYS A 73 5.77 -29.13 -18.50
N LYS A 74 6.61 -30.13 -18.68
CA LYS A 74 7.28 -30.86 -17.60
C LYS A 74 8.78 -30.60 -17.61
N ILE A 75 9.33 -30.28 -16.45
CA ILE A 75 10.75 -30.02 -16.23
C ILE A 75 11.27 -31.11 -15.29
N ASP A 76 12.31 -31.83 -15.72
CA ASP A 76 12.98 -32.84 -14.90
C ASP A 76 13.92 -32.17 -13.89
N LEU A 77 13.85 -32.59 -12.62
CA LEU A 77 14.67 -32.05 -11.54
C LEU A 77 16.00 -32.80 -11.34
N GLY A 78 16.30 -33.80 -12.17
CA GLY A 78 17.56 -34.54 -12.17
C GLY A 78 17.65 -35.60 -11.06
N GLY A 79 16.52 -36.14 -10.63
CA GLY A 79 16.41 -37.24 -9.66
C GLY A 79 15.34 -38.25 -10.10
N PHE A 80 15.36 -39.49 -9.58
CA PHE A 80 14.43 -40.55 -9.97
C PHE A 80 12.94 -40.10 -9.90
N LYS A 81 12.39 -39.66 -11.05
CA LYS A 81 10.99 -39.28 -11.30
C LYS A 81 10.49 -37.95 -10.68
N GLU A 82 11.38 -37.06 -10.23
CA GLU A 82 10.99 -35.76 -9.67
C GLU A 82 10.88 -34.68 -10.75
N SER A 83 9.85 -33.84 -10.66
CA SER A 83 9.51 -32.89 -11.72
C SER A 83 8.77 -31.65 -11.24
N ILE A 84 8.89 -30.58 -12.01
CA ILE A 84 7.98 -29.44 -12.01
C ILE A 84 7.09 -29.54 -13.24
N ASP A 85 5.78 -29.46 -13.05
CA ASP A 85 4.81 -29.35 -14.13
C ASP A 85 4.29 -27.91 -14.16
N LEU A 86 4.53 -27.20 -15.26
CA LEU A 86 3.91 -25.90 -15.55
C LEU A 86 2.53 -26.17 -16.16
N GLU A 87 1.48 -25.83 -15.44
CA GLU A 87 0.11 -26.19 -15.82
C GLU A 87 -0.48 -25.19 -16.79
N LYS A 88 -0.50 -23.92 -16.38
CA LYS A 88 -1.16 -22.84 -17.12
C LYS A 88 -0.49 -21.51 -16.84
N ILE A 89 -0.66 -20.59 -17.77
CA ILE A 89 -0.17 -19.21 -17.67
C ILE A 89 -1.28 -18.24 -18.03
N TRP A 90 -1.34 -17.15 -17.28
CA TRP A 90 -2.29 -16.08 -17.50
C TRP A 90 -1.57 -14.74 -17.53
N TYR A 91 -1.75 -14.02 -18.63
CA TYR A 91 -1.17 -12.70 -18.88
C TYR A 91 -2.22 -11.63 -18.59
N THR A 92 -1.91 -10.69 -17.71
CA THR A 92 -2.77 -9.54 -17.39
C THR A 92 -2.07 -8.21 -17.63
N ASN A 93 -2.79 -7.10 -17.69
CA ASN A 93 -2.16 -5.77 -17.77
C ASN A 93 -1.30 -5.38 -16.54
N LYS A 94 -1.38 -6.13 -15.42
CA LYS A 94 -0.62 -5.88 -14.19
C LYS A 94 0.55 -6.84 -14.01
N GLU A 95 0.29 -8.11 -14.22
CA GLU A 95 1.21 -9.20 -13.91
C GLU A 95 0.96 -10.44 -14.77
N VAL A 96 1.91 -11.37 -14.71
CA VAL A 96 1.82 -12.69 -15.31
C VAL A 96 1.74 -13.70 -14.19
N HIS A 97 0.75 -14.58 -14.25
CA HIS A 97 0.56 -15.68 -13.31
C HIS A 97 0.96 -16.99 -13.98
N LEU A 98 1.99 -17.65 -13.44
CA LEU A 98 2.42 -18.98 -13.85
C LEU A 98 2.03 -19.98 -12.77
N PHE A 99 1.09 -20.87 -13.11
CA PHE A 99 0.58 -21.90 -12.22
C PHE A 99 1.39 -23.17 -12.44
N TYR A 100 1.87 -23.75 -11.34
CA TYR A 100 2.71 -24.93 -11.39
C TYR A 100 2.42 -25.89 -10.25
N ASN A 101 2.91 -27.10 -10.42
CA ASN A 101 3.04 -28.06 -9.34
C ASN A 101 4.39 -28.78 -9.39
N ARG A 102 4.85 -29.29 -8.26
CA ARG A 102 6.10 -30.05 -8.18
C ARG A 102 6.04 -31.17 -7.15
N ASP A 103 6.88 -32.18 -7.33
CA ASP A 103 6.98 -33.29 -6.37
C ASP A 103 7.41 -32.79 -4.99
N ILE A 104 6.63 -33.10 -3.95
CA ILE A 104 6.90 -32.59 -2.60
C ILE A 104 8.26 -33.05 -2.05
N LYS A 105 8.70 -34.25 -2.46
CA LYS A 105 10.01 -34.83 -2.10
C LYS A 105 11.20 -34.05 -2.66
N SER A 106 10.96 -33.21 -3.66
CA SER A 106 11.98 -32.33 -4.23
C SER A 106 12.17 -31.05 -3.43
N ILE A 107 11.27 -30.71 -2.50
CA ILE A 107 11.34 -29.48 -1.70
C ILE A 107 12.34 -29.70 -0.56
N GLY A 108 13.20 -28.70 -0.32
CA GLY A 108 14.18 -28.70 0.78
C GLY A 108 13.50 -28.73 2.16
N LYS A 109 14.30 -29.01 3.20
CA LYS A 109 13.74 -29.34 4.50
C LYS A 109 13.32 -28.15 5.36
N ASN A 110 13.75 -26.89 5.14
CA ASN A 110 13.36 -25.81 6.08
C ASN A 110 13.67 -24.35 5.72
N GLU A 111 13.92 -23.96 4.47
CA GLU A 111 14.04 -22.52 4.15
C GLU A 111 12.79 -21.97 3.46
N TYR A 112 12.37 -20.75 3.82
CA TYR A 112 11.24 -20.03 3.22
C TYR A 112 11.33 -20.08 1.67
N GLY A 113 12.54 -19.88 1.12
CA GLY A 113 12.81 -19.96 -0.31
C GLY A 113 12.80 -21.38 -0.94
N ASP A 114 12.65 -22.46 -0.16
CA ASP A 114 12.71 -23.83 -0.71
C ASP A 114 11.43 -24.22 -1.47
N ARG A 115 10.31 -23.59 -1.13
CA ARG A 115 8.97 -23.96 -1.61
C ARG A 115 8.62 -23.30 -2.95
N MET A 116 9.26 -22.17 -3.25
CA MET A 116 8.92 -21.33 -4.39
C MET A 116 9.71 -21.73 -5.64
N ILE A 117 9.09 -21.48 -6.79
CA ILE A 117 9.81 -21.27 -8.05
C ILE A 117 9.90 -19.77 -8.24
N GLU A 118 11.11 -19.31 -8.53
CA GLU A 118 11.36 -17.93 -8.91
C GLU A 118 11.51 -17.84 -10.43
N VAL A 119 11.07 -16.73 -11.00
CA VAL A 119 11.32 -16.39 -12.40
C VAL A 119 12.20 -15.15 -12.44
N PRO A 120 13.50 -15.25 -12.12
CA PRO A 120 14.35 -14.06 -11.99
C PRO A 120 14.61 -13.35 -13.32
N GLN A 121 14.56 -14.08 -14.44
CA GLN A 121 14.92 -13.56 -15.75
C GLN A 121 13.97 -14.07 -16.83
N ILE A 122 13.54 -13.14 -17.65
CA ILE A 122 12.69 -13.38 -18.80
C ILE A 122 13.30 -12.64 -19.98
N ASN A 123 13.71 -13.38 -21.01
CA ASN A 123 14.27 -12.82 -22.22
C ASN A 123 13.21 -12.72 -23.28
N VAL A 124 12.93 -11.49 -23.71
CA VAL A 124 11.88 -11.21 -24.68
C VAL A 124 12.49 -10.54 -25.89
N LYS A 125 12.09 -11.01 -27.08
CA LYS A 125 12.30 -10.26 -28.32
C LYS A 125 11.13 -9.31 -28.49
N ILE A 126 11.41 -8.01 -28.42
CA ILE A 126 10.43 -6.96 -28.69
C ILE A 126 10.74 -6.41 -30.08
N ASP A 127 9.71 -6.33 -30.94
CA ASP A 127 9.77 -5.72 -32.27
C ASP A 127 10.90 -6.24 -33.19
N HIS A 128 11.18 -7.54 -33.14
CA HIS A 128 12.15 -8.24 -34.02
C HIS A 128 13.62 -7.77 -34.00
N GLU A 129 13.97 -6.73 -33.24
CA GLU A 129 15.29 -6.09 -33.43
C GLU A 129 16.30 -6.33 -32.31
N LYS A 130 15.90 -6.55 -31.04
CA LYS A 130 16.83 -6.96 -29.95
C LYS A 130 16.16 -7.80 -28.85
N GLU A 131 16.89 -8.79 -28.33
CA GLU A 131 16.54 -9.50 -27.10
C GLU A 131 16.75 -8.54 -25.91
N GLN A 132 15.68 -8.25 -25.17
CA GLN A 132 15.73 -7.45 -23.96
C GLN A 132 15.61 -8.36 -22.74
N ASN A 133 16.43 -8.10 -21.73
CA ASN A 133 16.30 -8.73 -20.43
C ASN A 133 15.22 -8.02 -19.64
N ILE A 134 14.14 -8.73 -19.36
CA ILE A 134 13.11 -8.27 -18.43
C ILE A 134 13.53 -8.73 -17.05
N HIS A 135 13.80 -7.76 -16.18
CA HIS A 135 14.01 -8.01 -14.77
C HIS A 135 12.66 -8.22 -14.09
N ASN A 136 12.53 -9.36 -13.41
CA ASN A 136 11.42 -9.56 -12.48
C ASN A 136 11.68 -8.70 -11.24
N ILE A 137 10.94 -7.60 -11.09
CA ILE A 137 10.68 -7.08 -9.75
C ILE A 137 9.55 -7.93 -9.21
N SER A 138 9.84 -8.78 -8.23
CA SER A 138 8.80 -9.50 -7.50
C SER A 138 7.83 -8.47 -6.94
N GLY A 139 6.61 -8.46 -7.50
CA GLY A 139 5.52 -7.60 -7.08
C GLY A 139 5.02 -8.06 -5.73
N GLY A 140 5.73 -7.70 -4.66
CA GLY A 140 5.40 -8.08 -3.30
C GLY A 140 5.85 -9.49 -2.93
N PHE A 141 6.20 -9.64 -1.65
CA PHE A 141 6.43 -10.92 -0.99
C PHE A 141 5.19 -11.80 -1.14
N GLN A 142 5.14 -12.65 -2.18
CA GLN A 142 4.21 -13.76 -2.18
C GLN A 142 4.64 -14.67 -1.04
N ARG A 143 3.83 -14.71 0.03
CA ARG A 143 4.01 -15.67 1.12
C ARG A 143 4.02 -17.07 0.52
N ASP A 144 4.86 -17.96 1.03
CA ASP A 144 4.99 -19.39 0.69
C ASP A 144 3.68 -20.19 0.82
N THR A 145 2.66 -19.82 0.06
CA THR A 145 1.36 -20.43 0.11
C THR A 145 1.26 -21.43 -1.02
N GLY A 146 0.70 -22.58 -0.70
CA GLY A 146 0.48 -23.68 -1.63
C GLY A 146 -0.35 -24.77 -0.98
N VAL A 147 -0.88 -25.66 -1.79
CA VAL A 147 -1.64 -26.83 -1.31
C VAL A 147 -0.99 -28.11 -1.77
N GLN A 148 -1.12 -29.15 -0.96
CA GLN A 148 -0.66 -30.48 -1.31
C GLN A 148 -1.81 -31.35 -1.79
N TYR A 149 -1.64 -32.00 -2.93
CA TYR A 149 -2.57 -33.01 -3.45
C TYR A 149 -1.79 -34.15 -4.10
N LYS A 150 -2.06 -35.40 -3.69
CA LYS A 150 -1.43 -36.62 -4.23
C LYS A 150 0.11 -36.55 -4.30
N GLY A 151 0.75 -36.04 -3.24
CA GLY A 151 2.21 -35.97 -3.14
C GLY A 151 2.86 -34.87 -3.97
N ARG A 152 2.07 -33.95 -4.53
CA ARG A 152 2.54 -32.78 -5.28
C ARG A 152 2.12 -31.50 -4.57
N PHE A 153 3.01 -30.51 -4.61
CA PHE A 153 2.79 -29.16 -4.10
C PHE A 153 2.34 -28.27 -5.26
N TYR A 154 1.21 -27.57 -5.10
CA TYR A 154 0.60 -26.69 -6.10
C TYR A 154 0.70 -25.25 -5.63
N SER A 155 1.19 -24.37 -6.50
CA SER A 155 1.31 -22.94 -6.21
C SER A 155 1.25 -22.11 -7.50
N VAL A 156 1.34 -20.79 -7.34
CA VAL A 156 1.38 -19.81 -8.41
C VAL A 156 2.57 -18.90 -8.14
N VAL A 157 3.31 -18.55 -9.19
CA VAL A 157 4.26 -17.43 -9.15
C VAL A 157 3.68 -16.30 -9.97
N SER A 158 3.62 -15.09 -9.40
CA SER A 158 3.20 -13.89 -10.12
C SER A 158 4.33 -12.89 -10.22
N PHE A 159 4.51 -12.30 -11.40
CA PHE A 159 5.60 -11.38 -11.68
C PHE A 159 5.16 -10.28 -12.65
N GLN A 160 5.77 -9.11 -12.51
CA GLN A 160 5.54 -7.99 -13.42
C GLN A 160 6.52 -8.06 -14.59
N VAL A 161 6.06 -7.57 -15.74
CA VAL A 161 6.83 -7.58 -16.98
C VAL A 161 7.22 -6.14 -17.28
N ARG A 162 8.46 -5.80 -16.96
CA ARG A 162 9.00 -4.43 -17.08
C ARG A 162 10.28 -4.42 -17.91
N ASN A 163 10.51 -3.34 -18.64
CA ASN A 163 11.78 -3.16 -19.35
C ASN A 163 12.92 -2.82 -18.36
N GLU A 164 14.14 -2.65 -18.87
CA GLU A 164 15.32 -2.29 -18.07
C GLU A 164 15.19 -0.94 -17.33
N ASN A 165 14.30 -0.05 -17.81
CA ASN A 165 13.98 1.24 -17.18
C ASN A 165 12.83 1.15 -16.16
N TYR A 166 12.32 -0.06 -15.89
CA TYR A 166 11.17 -0.34 -15.05
C TYR A 166 9.81 0.15 -15.58
N ASP A 167 9.73 0.51 -16.86
CA ASP A 167 8.47 0.82 -17.52
C ASP A 167 7.69 -0.45 -17.85
N HIS A 168 6.37 -0.32 -17.92
CA HIS A 168 5.50 -1.40 -18.38
C HIS A 168 5.73 -1.66 -19.87
N ILE A 169 5.92 -2.92 -20.23
CA ILE A 169 5.96 -3.34 -21.63
C ILE A 169 4.55 -3.42 -22.17
N THR A 170 4.30 -2.93 -23.39
CA THR A 170 2.96 -2.76 -23.94
C THR A 170 2.54 -3.86 -24.92
N ASN A 171 3.48 -4.59 -25.51
CA ASN A 171 3.16 -5.75 -26.34
C ASN A 171 4.31 -6.75 -26.38
N ILE A 172 3.99 -8.04 -26.32
CA ILE A 172 4.94 -9.14 -26.57
C ILE A 172 4.18 -10.20 -27.36
N GLU A 173 4.64 -10.49 -28.59
CA GLU A 173 3.97 -11.41 -29.53
C GLU A 173 4.77 -12.68 -29.85
N ASP A 174 5.76 -13.04 -29.02
CA ASP A 174 6.67 -14.16 -29.31
C ASP A 174 6.81 -15.15 -28.14
N ILE A 175 7.38 -16.32 -28.42
CA ILE A 175 7.85 -17.25 -27.41
C ILE A 175 8.98 -16.59 -26.62
N VAL A 176 8.82 -16.61 -25.30
CA VAL A 176 9.75 -15.99 -24.37
C VAL A 176 10.59 -17.06 -23.71
N HIS A 177 11.91 -16.85 -23.70
CA HIS A 177 12.83 -17.73 -23.00
C HIS A 177 12.98 -17.23 -21.57
N ALA A 178 12.46 -17.97 -20.61
CA ALA A 178 12.57 -17.65 -19.20
C ALA A 178 13.54 -18.61 -18.51
N LYS A 179 14.25 -18.10 -17.51
CA LYS A 179 15.05 -18.92 -16.61
C LYS A 179 14.30 -19.05 -15.29
N LEU A 180 13.87 -20.27 -14.97
CA LEU A 180 13.22 -20.60 -13.70
C LEU A 180 14.26 -21.04 -12.69
N HIS A 181 14.20 -20.52 -11.47
CA HIS A 181 15.02 -20.96 -10.36
C HIS A 181 14.14 -21.73 -9.38
N ALA A 182 14.61 -22.90 -8.94
CA ALA A 182 13.94 -23.67 -7.91
C ALA A 182 14.97 -24.34 -7.00
N ASN A 183 14.70 -24.34 -5.71
CA ASN A 183 15.45 -25.15 -4.76
C ASN A 183 15.00 -26.61 -4.84
N VAL A 184 15.93 -27.50 -5.14
CA VAL A 184 15.73 -28.95 -5.23
C VAL A 184 16.54 -29.60 -4.12
N LYS A 185 15.87 -30.04 -3.05
CA LYS A 185 16.50 -30.67 -1.88
C LYS A 185 17.58 -29.79 -1.22
N GLY A 186 17.36 -28.48 -1.20
CA GLY A 186 18.29 -27.49 -0.64
C GLY A 186 19.38 -27.02 -1.61
N GLU A 187 19.37 -27.48 -2.86
CA GLU A 187 20.26 -26.97 -3.91
C GLU A 187 19.48 -26.08 -4.88
N SER A 188 19.93 -24.84 -5.06
CA SER A 188 19.36 -23.94 -6.06
C SER A 188 19.73 -24.40 -7.47
N LYS A 189 18.72 -24.65 -8.32
CA LYS A 189 18.88 -25.06 -9.72
C LYS A 189 18.16 -24.09 -10.64
N SER A 190 18.73 -23.88 -11.82
CA SER A 190 18.16 -23.06 -12.89
C SER A 190 17.71 -23.93 -14.07
N PHE A 191 16.56 -23.59 -14.66
CA PHE A 191 15.96 -24.31 -15.77
C PHE A 191 15.56 -23.33 -16.86
N ASP A 192 16.02 -23.58 -18.09
CA ASP A 192 15.60 -22.78 -19.24
C ASP A 192 14.25 -23.32 -19.76
N VAL A 193 13.26 -22.43 -19.88
CA VAL A 193 11.93 -22.77 -20.36
C VAL A 193 11.47 -21.78 -21.42
N SER A 194 10.73 -22.30 -22.40
CA SER A 194 10.07 -21.46 -23.41
C SER A 194 8.60 -21.32 -23.05
N LEU A 195 8.14 -20.10 -22.81
CA LEU A 195 6.75 -19.79 -22.46
C LEU A 195 6.05 -19.13 -23.67
N PRO A 196 4.83 -19.58 -24.04
CA PRO A 196 4.06 -18.98 -25.12
C PRO A 196 3.49 -17.63 -24.68
N PHE A 197 4.26 -16.57 -24.89
CA PHE A 197 3.92 -15.22 -24.49
C PHE A 197 3.09 -14.57 -25.59
N SER A 198 1.88 -14.11 -25.25
CA SER A 198 1.13 -13.17 -26.08
C SER A 198 0.49 -12.22 -25.10
N TYR A 199 1.15 -11.09 -24.93
CA TYR A 199 0.82 -10.11 -23.92
C TYR A 199 0.47 -8.83 -24.62
N ASN A 200 -0.81 -8.52 -24.65
CA ASN A 200 -1.30 -7.23 -25.07
C ASN A 200 -2.26 -6.73 -23.98
N PRO A 201 -1.82 -5.82 -23.08
CA PRO A 201 -2.65 -5.22 -22.05
C PRO A 201 -3.95 -4.63 -22.58
N SER A 202 -3.90 -4.09 -23.80
CA SER A 202 -5.06 -3.47 -24.47
C SER A 202 -6.08 -4.49 -24.97
N SER A 203 -5.72 -5.77 -25.00
CA SER A 203 -6.61 -6.87 -25.39
C SER A 203 -7.43 -7.43 -24.23
N GLU A 204 -7.31 -6.85 -23.03
CA GLU A 204 -8.08 -7.29 -21.87
C GLU A 204 -9.59 -7.25 -22.16
N LYS A 205 -10.27 -8.37 -21.93
CA LYS A 205 -11.72 -8.46 -22.10
C LYS A 205 -12.41 -7.79 -20.91
N VAL A 206 -12.92 -6.58 -21.15
CA VAL A 206 -13.65 -5.78 -20.17
C VAL A 206 -15.13 -5.73 -20.53
N GLN A 207 -16.00 -5.95 -19.55
CA GLN A 207 -17.42 -5.60 -19.65
C GLN A 207 -17.59 -4.20 -19.08
N SER A 208 -18.05 -3.24 -19.90
CA SER A 208 -18.35 -1.88 -19.43
C SER A 208 -19.84 -1.73 -19.17
N VAL A 209 -20.19 -1.21 -18.00
CA VAL A 209 -21.57 -0.96 -17.55
C VAL A 209 -21.71 0.55 -17.32
N PRO A 210 -22.39 1.29 -18.22
CA PRO A 210 -22.63 2.71 -18.01
C PRO A 210 -23.72 2.93 -16.96
N PHE A 211 -23.57 3.98 -16.16
CA PHE A 211 -24.60 4.46 -15.23
C PHE A 211 -24.37 5.95 -14.93
N ASP A 212 -25.27 6.63 -14.23
CA ASP A 212 -25.10 8.06 -13.88
C ASP A 212 -25.54 8.24 -12.44
N GLN A 213 -24.56 8.41 -11.53
CA GLN A 213 -24.82 8.68 -10.12
C GLN A 213 -24.02 9.87 -9.64
N LYS A 214 -24.76 10.88 -9.16
CA LYS A 214 -24.21 12.19 -8.81
C LYS A 214 -24.37 12.48 -7.33
N PHE A 215 -23.29 12.94 -6.71
CA PHE A 215 -23.28 13.43 -5.34
C PHE A 215 -22.71 14.83 -5.33
N SER A 216 -23.50 15.80 -4.86
CA SER A 216 -23.11 17.21 -4.81
C SER A 216 -23.18 17.74 -3.39
N TYR A 217 -22.10 18.38 -2.93
CA TYR A 217 -22.06 19.06 -1.64
C TYR A 217 -21.01 20.17 -1.65
N ASN A 218 -21.36 21.34 -1.09
CA ASN A 218 -20.46 22.49 -0.93
C ASN A 218 -19.67 22.86 -2.21
N GLY A 219 -20.35 22.90 -3.35
CA GLY A 219 -19.76 23.26 -4.65
C GLY A 219 -18.92 22.16 -5.31
N VAL A 220 -18.82 20.97 -4.69
CA VAL A 220 -18.15 19.80 -5.27
C VAL A 220 -19.20 18.82 -5.75
N THR A 221 -19.06 18.35 -6.98
CA THR A 221 -19.92 17.32 -7.59
C THR A 221 -19.08 16.16 -8.07
N ILE A 222 -19.37 14.97 -7.55
CA ILE A 222 -18.76 13.71 -7.99
C ILE A 222 -19.80 12.99 -8.83
N ASN A 223 -19.47 12.71 -10.09
CA ASN A 223 -20.34 11.98 -11.00
C ASN A 223 -19.71 10.63 -11.39
N PHE A 224 -20.26 9.54 -10.90
CA PHE A 224 -19.88 8.18 -11.29
C PHE A 224 -20.57 7.80 -12.60
N THR A 225 -19.80 7.36 -13.59
CA THR A 225 -20.24 7.28 -14.99
C THR A 225 -20.19 5.87 -15.58
N SER A 226 -19.23 5.04 -15.17
CA SER A 226 -19.13 3.68 -15.68
C SER A 226 -18.37 2.76 -14.75
N LEU A 227 -18.70 1.48 -14.85
CA LEU A 227 -18.01 0.37 -14.21
C LEU A 227 -17.43 -0.53 -15.29
N GLU A 228 -16.12 -0.71 -15.27
CA GLU A 228 -15.40 -1.67 -16.08
C GLU A 228 -15.10 -2.90 -15.24
N ILE A 229 -15.59 -4.06 -15.71
CA ILE A 229 -15.39 -5.36 -15.09
C ILE A 229 -14.43 -6.16 -15.97
N GLY A 230 -13.15 -6.05 -15.66
CA GLY A 230 -12.06 -6.76 -16.33
C GLY A 230 -11.82 -8.16 -15.76
N THR A 231 -10.79 -8.80 -16.32
CA THR A 231 -10.28 -10.07 -15.81
C THR A 231 -9.18 -9.87 -14.78
N SER A 232 -8.42 -8.79 -14.85
CA SER A 232 -7.31 -8.48 -13.95
C SER A 232 -7.64 -7.39 -12.92
N GLN A 233 -8.66 -6.58 -13.20
CA GLN A 233 -9.11 -5.51 -12.32
C GLN A 233 -10.52 -5.06 -12.67
N ASN A 234 -11.19 -4.48 -11.69
CA ASN A 234 -12.38 -3.67 -11.88
C ASN A 234 -12.00 -2.19 -11.77
N ARG A 235 -12.64 -1.33 -12.56
CA ARG A 235 -12.47 0.13 -12.49
C ARG A 235 -13.81 0.83 -12.42
N LEU A 236 -13.96 1.74 -11.48
CA LEU A 236 -15.12 2.63 -11.37
C LEU A 236 -14.69 4.03 -11.80
N HIS A 237 -15.21 4.49 -12.93
CA HIS A 237 -14.89 5.80 -13.50
C HIS A 237 -15.83 6.86 -12.98
N PHE A 238 -15.29 8.05 -12.73
CA PHE A 238 -16.04 9.19 -12.26
C PHE A 238 -15.33 10.51 -12.59
N THR A 239 -16.13 11.57 -12.68
CA THR A 239 -15.61 12.93 -12.84
C THR A 239 -15.86 13.76 -11.60
N VAL A 240 -14.98 14.73 -11.31
CA VAL A 240 -15.13 15.65 -10.18
C VAL A 240 -15.19 17.09 -10.67
N ASP A 241 -16.33 17.74 -10.51
CA ASP A 241 -16.43 19.20 -10.63
C ASP A 241 -16.23 19.84 -9.25
N GLN A 242 -15.42 20.88 -9.17
CA GLN A 242 -15.01 21.48 -7.91
C GLN A 242 -14.58 22.95 -8.08
N PRO A 243 -14.60 23.75 -7.01
CA PRO A 243 -14.07 25.11 -7.06
C PRO A 243 -12.59 25.17 -7.48
N LYS A 244 -12.19 26.23 -8.19
CA LYS A 244 -10.83 26.39 -8.76
C LYS A 244 -9.71 26.43 -7.72
N ASP A 245 -10.04 26.80 -6.48
CA ASP A 245 -9.13 26.87 -5.34
C ASP A 245 -9.04 25.55 -4.56
N HIS A 246 -9.75 24.50 -5.01
CA HIS A 246 -9.72 23.18 -4.44
C HIS A 246 -9.01 22.19 -5.39
N PHE A 247 -8.37 21.19 -4.80
CA PHE A 247 -7.73 20.09 -5.49
C PHE A 247 -8.32 18.79 -4.96
N PHE A 248 -8.96 18.03 -5.84
CA PHE A 248 -9.46 16.71 -5.50
C PHE A 248 -8.30 15.75 -5.26
N HIS A 249 -8.40 14.99 -4.16
CA HIS A 249 -7.36 14.05 -3.77
C HIS A 249 -7.78 12.61 -3.99
N ASN A 250 -8.85 12.16 -3.33
CA ASN A 250 -9.34 10.79 -3.47
C ASN A 250 -10.79 10.64 -2.97
N VAL A 251 -11.43 9.53 -3.34
CA VAL A 251 -12.65 9.03 -2.69
C VAL A 251 -12.34 7.82 -1.83
N LEU A 252 -13.16 7.63 -0.78
CA LEU A 252 -13.27 6.39 -0.05
C LEU A 252 -14.64 5.76 -0.33
N LEU A 253 -14.61 4.58 -0.93
CA LEU A 253 -15.79 3.79 -1.25
C LEU A 253 -15.78 2.51 -0.41
N ARG A 254 -16.97 2.05 -0.06
CA ARG A 254 -17.19 0.73 0.52
C ARG A 254 -18.00 -0.10 -0.46
N LEU A 255 -17.42 -1.20 -0.92
CA LEU A 255 -18.05 -2.16 -1.80
C LEU A 255 -18.75 -3.25 -0.98
N ASN A 256 -19.99 -3.53 -1.33
CA ASN A 256 -20.76 -4.67 -0.84
C ASN A 256 -21.41 -5.41 -2.02
N SER A 257 -21.24 -6.73 -2.06
CA SER A 257 -21.85 -7.60 -3.08
C SER A 257 -22.03 -9.00 -2.50
N SER A 258 -22.98 -9.77 -3.04
CA SER A 258 -23.25 -11.15 -2.60
C SER A 258 -22.00 -12.05 -2.64
N ASN A 259 -21.07 -11.75 -3.55
CA ASN A 259 -19.90 -12.58 -3.83
C ASN A 259 -18.59 -12.00 -3.31
N VAL A 260 -18.64 -10.85 -2.62
CA VAL A 260 -17.46 -10.10 -2.19
C VAL A 260 -17.65 -9.68 -0.75
N LYS A 261 -16.75 -10.14 0.13
CA LYS A 261 -16.70 -9.60 1.50
C LYS A 261 -16.50 -8.09 1.42
N GLN A 262 -17.18 -7.35 2.30
CA GLN A 262 -17.09 -5.90 2.38
C GLN A 262 -15.65 -5.43 2.21
N LYS A 263 -15.40 -4.59 1.19
CA LYS A 263 -14.07 -4.11 0.83
C LYS A 263 -14.06 -2.58 0.80
N THR A 264 -13.05 -1.99 1.42
CA THR A 264 -12.80 -0.55 1.34
C THR A 264 -11.89 -0.27 0.15
N ILE A 265 -12.24 0.74 -0.64
CA ILE A 265 -11.52 1.18 -1.84
C ILE A 265 -11.13 2.65 -1.64
N ALA A 266 -9.83 2.93 -1.59
CA ALA A 266 -9.31 4.26 -1.24
C ALA A 266 -8.35 4.87 -2.29
N TYR A 267 -7.87 4.06 -3.23
CA TYR A 267 -6.86 4.46 -4.21
C TYR A 267 -7.54 5.01 -5.46
N THR A 268 -7.42 6.33 -5.62
CA THR A 268 -7.95 7.08 -6.77
C THR A 268 -6.82 7.39 -7.75
N HIS A 269 -7.10 7.20 -9.03
CA HIS A 269 -6.17 7.41 -10.12
C HIS A 269 -6.74 8.45 -11.07
N LYS A 270 -5.90 9.36 -11.55
CA LYS A 270 -6.26 10.24 -12.66
C LYS A 270 -6.30 9.45 -13.96
N ASN A 271 -7.36 9.61 -14.75
CA ASN A 271 -7.47 8.97 -16.05
C ASN A 271 -6.57 9.68 -17.07
N LYS A 272 -5.40 9.09 -17.35
CA LYS A 272 -4.43 9.66 -18.30
C LYS A 272 -4.86 9.50 -19.76
N GLU A 273 -5.75 8.54 -20.04
CA GLU A 273 -6.18 8.23 -21.42
C GLU A 273 -7.11 9.31 -21.98
N THR A 274 -7.94 9.93 -21.13
CA THR A 274 -8.90 10.96 -21.56
C THR A 274 -8.32 12.37 -21.62
N GLN A 275 -7.12 12.58 -21.07
CA GLN A 275 -6.46 13.89 -20.93
C GLN A 275 -7.27 14.95 -20.16
N LYS A 276 -8.41 14.58 -19.55
CA LYS A 276 -9.27 15.47 -18.78
C LYS A 276 -8.74 15.59 -17.36
N GLU A 277 -8.61 16.81 -16.87
CA GLU A 277 -8.06 17.03 -15.52
C GLU A 277 -8.95 16.51 -14.40
N ASN A 278 -10.24 16.43 -14.66
CA ASN A 278 -11.28 16.08 -13.69
C ASN A 278 -11.81 14.65 -13.85
N ASP A 279 -11.12 13.79 -14.59
CA ASP A 279 -11.54 12.42 -14.86
C ASP A 279 -10.67 11.44 -14.07
N PHE A 280 -11.31 10.57 -13.32
CA PHE A 280 -10.68 9.70 -12.34
C PHE A 280 -11.30 8.31 -12.38
N TYR A 281 -10.56 7.35 -11.83
CA TYR A 281 -11.12 6.05 -11.50
C TYR A 281 -10.57 5.53 -10.18
N VAL A 282 -11.33 4.66 -9.52
CA VAL A 282 -10.78 3.76 -8.49
C VAL A 282 -10.71 2.35 -9.03
N GLU A 283 -9.77 1.56 -8.54
CA GLU A 283 -9.59 0.16 -8.95
C GLU A 283 -9.61 -0.80 -7.77
N TRP A 284 -10.05 -2.03 -8.03
CA TRP A 284 -9.99 -3.15 -7.08
C TRP A 284 -9.90 -4.49 -7.80
N ASP A 285 -9.54 -5.53 -7.05
CA ASP A 285 -9.40 -6.90 -7.55
C ASP A 285 -10.62 -7.38 -8.36
N PRO A 286 -10.40 -8.13 -9.43
CA PRO A 286 -11.44 -8.63 -10.33
C PRO A 286 -12.34 -9.66 -9.64
N PHE A 287 -13.56 -9.82 -10.16
CA PHE A 287 -14.47 -10.87 -9.69
C PHE A 287 -14.22 -12.20 -10.42
N ASN A 288 -14.24 -13.31 -9.69
CA ASN A 288 -14.25 -14.65 -10.29
C ASN A 288 -15.54 -14.91 -11.10
N GLU A 289 -16.64 -14.27 -10.71
CA GLU A 289 -17.91 -14.28 -11.43
C GLU A 289 -18.50 -12.88 -11.46
N THR A 290 -19.04 -12.44 -12.61
CA THR A 290 -19.73 -11.15 -12.69
C THR A 290 -20.93 -11.14 -11.73
N PRO A 291 -20.96 -10.27 -10.72
CA PRO A 291 -22.15 -10.12 -9.89
C PRO A 291 -23.28 -9.51 -10.70
N GLU A 292 -24.53 -9.79 -10.32
CA GLU A 292 -25.70 -9.20 -11.01
C GLU A 292 -25.90 -7.75 -10.59
N ASN A 293 -25.63 -7.47 -9.31
CA ASN A 293 -25.73 -6.15 -8.72
C ASN A 293 -24.51 -5.86 -7.84
N LEU A 294 -24.10 -4.60 -7.83
CA LEU A 294 -23.12 -4.07 -6.88
C LEU A 294 -23.73 -2.96 -6.06
N SER A 295 -23.48 -2.98 -4.75
CA SER A 295 -23.84 -1.89 -3.85
C SER A 295 -22.56 -1.20 -3.40
N LEU A 296 -22.51 0.11 -3.56
CA LEU A 296 -21.36 0.94 -3.21
C LEU A 296 -21.84 2.04 -2.27
N THR A 297 -21.10 2.29 -1.20
CA THR A 297 -21.27 3.46 -0.34
C THR A 297 -20.15 4.44 -0.60
N LEU A 298 -20.47 5.65 -1.08
CA LEU A 298 -19.54 6.77 -1.03
C LEU A 298 -19.46 7.24 0.41
N GLN A 299 -18.38 6.86 1.10
CA GLN A 299 -18.18 7.26 2.49
C GLN A 299 -17.74 8.72 2.55
N HIS A 300 -16.63 9.03 1.89
CA HIS A 300 -16.13 10.40 1.82
C HIS A 300 -15.32 10.70 0.57
N ALA A 301 -15.16 11.99 0.29
CA ALA A 301 -14.21 12.52 -0.67
C ALA A 301 -13.24 13.47 0.03
N ARG A 302 -11.97 13.43 -0.34
CA ARG A 302 -10.95 14.34 0.20
C ARG A 302 -10.54 15.37 -0.82
N LEU A 303 -10.38 16.59 -0.32
CA LEU A 303 -10.01 17.77 -1.09
C LEU A 303 -8.89 18.50 -0.36
N ILE A 304 -8.13 19.29 -1.09
CA ILE A 304 -7.12 20.20 -0.55
C ILE A 304 -7.51 21.58 -1.05
N GLY A 305 -7.93 22.46 -0.15
CA GLY A 305 -8.32 23.82 -0.53
C GLY A 305 -7.22 24.83 -0.26
N SER A 306 -7.57 26.10 -0.35
CA SER A 306 -6.64 27.21 -0.15
C SER A 306 -6.60 27.78 1.27
N ASP A 307 -7.46 27.32 2.20
CA ASP A 307 -7.44 27.89 3.55
C ASP A 307 -6.10 27.60 4.23
N SER A 308 -5.78 28.45 5.22
CA SER A 308 -4.58 28.34 6.02
C SER A 308 -4.87 28.57 7.50
N LEU A 309 -4.04 27.98 8.35
CA LEU A 309 -4.06 28.17 9.79
C LEU A 309 -2.77 28.85 10.23
N ASN A 310 -2.90 29.95 10.98
CA ASN A 310 -1.75 30.70 11.51
C ASN A 310 -1.93 30.92 13.01
N PHE A 311 -0.92 30.60 13.80
CA PHE A 311 -0.92 30.85 15.25
C PHE A 311 0.49 30.99 15.80
N GLU A 312 0.58 31.56 17.00
CA GLU A 312 1.84 31.76 17.72
C GLU A 312 1.80 30.99 19.05
N ILE A 313 2.95 30.42 19.42
CA ILE A 313 3.20 29.73 20.69
C ILE A 313 4.34 30.46 21.40
N ASP A 314 4.08 30.95 22.62
CA ASP A 314 5.07 31.62 23.46
C ASP A 314 5.90 30.59 24.25
N PHE A 315 6.82 29.91 23.56
CA PHE A 315 7.62 28.83 24.14
C PHE A 315 8.46 29.19 25.39
N PRO A 316 9.08 30.38 25.50
CA PRO A 316 9.94 30.74 26.64
C PRO A 316 9.20 30.66 27.97
N SER A 317 7.98 31.19 28.03
CA SER A 317 7.14 31.22 29.23
C SER A 317 6.81 29.80 29.73
N TYR A 318 6.57 28.88 28.79
CA TYR A 318 6.21 27.51 29.11
C TYR A 318 7.38 26.66 29.62
N TYR A 319 8.57 26.80 29.01
CA TYR A 319 9.75 26.01 29.38
C TYR A 319 10.30 26.43 30.75
N SER A 320 10.35 27.73 31.05
CA SER A 320 10.86 28.24 32.32
C SER A 320 10.02 27.82 33.53
N GLU A 321 8.72 27.65 33.34
CA GLU A 321 7.78 27.35 34.44
C GLU A 321 7.67 25.86 34.73
N HIS A 322 7.84 24.99 33.74
CA HIS A 322 7.45 23.59 33.87
C HIS A 322 8.61 22.60 33.89
N ASN A 323 9.79 22.93 33.32
CA ASN A 323 10.92 22.00 33.16
C ASN A 323 10.49 20.60 32.64
N LYS A 324 9.45 20.57 31.80
CA LYS A 324 8.84 19.35 31.22
C LYS A 324 9.16 19.26 29.74
N GLU A 325 9.32 18.04 29.26
CA GLU A 325 9.47 17.71 27.84
C GLU A 325 8.15 17.83 27.08
N GLU A 326 7.00 17.77 27.76
CA GLU A 326 5.66 17.87 27.17
C GLU A 326 4.76 18.77 28.01
N ILE A 327 3.96 19.62 27.35
CA ILE A 327 3.05 20.58 27.97
C ILE A 327 1.69 20.48 27.29
N ASP A 328 0.69 20.11 28.08
CA ASP A 328 -0.73 20.15 27.71
C ASP A 328 -1.24 21.60 27.73
N LEU A 329 -1.93 22.01 26.67
CA LEU A 329 -2.44 23.37 26.50
C LEU A 329 -3.96 23.43 26.33
N ASP A 330 -4.57 22.43 25.67
CA ASP A 330 -6.00 22.40 25.32
C ASP A 330 -6.54 23.75 24.79
N ARG A 331 -5.73 24.44 23.97
CA ARG A 331 -6.04 25.79 23.48
C ARG A 331 -6.78 25.74 22.16
N LYS A 332 -8.06 26.08 22.14
CA LYS A 332 -8.80 26.28 20.88
C LYS A 332 -8.14 27.39 20.05
N LEU A 333 -7.69 27.04 18.85
CA LEU A 333 -7.07 27.97 17.91
C LEU A 333 -8.11 28.68 17.05
N THR A 334 -9.03 27.91 16.45
CA THR A 334 -10.07 28.42 15.55
C THR A 334 -11.13 27.34 15.30
N THR A 335 -12.18 27.69 14.55
CA THR A 335 -13.09 26.74 13.89
C THR A 335 -13.02 26.96 12.38
N ILE A 336 -12.80 25.89 11.61
CA ILE A 336 -12.83 25.90 10.14
C ILE A 336 -13.72 24.74 9.70
N LYS A 337 -14.71 25.00 8.84
CA LYS A 337 -15.60 23.96 8.24
C LYS A 337 -16.06 22.92 9.28
N ASN A 338 -16.93 23.34 10.21
CA ASN A 338 -17.49 22.51 11.30
C ASN A 338 -16.45 21.73 12.13
N THR A 339 -15.20 22.19 12.14
CA THR A 339 -14.10 21.54 12.85
C THR A 339 -13.40 22.55 13.73
N SER A 340 -13.51 22.35 15.04
CA SER A 340 -12.71 23.09 16.01
C SER A 340 -11.27 22.53 16.00
N ILE A 341 -10.29 23.40 15.78
CA ILE A 341 -8.87 23.06 15.82
C ILE A 341 -8.32 23.46 17.18
N ILE A 342 -7.78 22.50 17.92
CA ILE A 342 -7.30 22.66 19.28
C ILE A 342 -5.81 22.34 19.29
N LEU A 343 -4.99 23.24 19.84
CA LEU A 343 -3.62 22.94 20.19
C LEU A 343 -3.64 22.14 21.49
N ASP A 344 -3.57 20.82 21.36
CA ASP A 344 -3.61 19.87 22.47
C ASP A 344 -2.33 20.00 23.30
N ARG A 345 -1.19 19.87 22.62
CA ARG A 345 0.12 19.76 23.27
C ARG A 345 1.26 20.35 22.48
N ILE A 346 2.30 20.72 23.19
CA ILE A 346 3.64 20.98 22.67
C ILE A 346 4.62 20.02 23.33
N PHE A 347 5.62 19.55 22.58
CA PHE A 347 6.65 18.68 23.12
C PHE A 347 8.02 19.00 22.53
N LEU A 348 9.05 18.76 23.33
CA LEU A 348 10.46 18.83 22.96
C LEU A 348 11.01 17.41 23.17
N GLU A 349 11.49 16.76 22.11
CA GLU A 349 12.12 15.44 22.26
C GLU A 349 13.36 15.52 23.16
N ASP A 350 13.72 14.42 23.83
CA ASP A 350 14.79 14.33 24.84
C ASP A 350 16.15 14.84 24.34
N THR A 351 16.44 14.71 23.04
CA THR A 351 17.66 15.23 22.42
C THR A 351 17.65 16.75 22.26
N LYS A 352 16.49 17.38 22.48
CA LYS A 352 16.18 18.80 22.25
C LYS A 352 16.40 19.30 20.83
N GLU A 353 16.58 18.37 19.89
CA GLU A 353 16.76 18.69 18.48
C GLU A 353 15.41 18.86 17.76
N ARG A 354 14.30 18.48 18.41
CA ARG A 354 12.98 18.44 17.80
C ARG A 354 11.92 19.04 18.70
N LEU A 355 11.25 20.05 18.16
CA LEU A 355 10.06 20.66 18.73
C LEU A 355 8.86 20.22 17.92
N GLY A 356 7.82 19.73 18.59
CA GLY A 356 6.59 19.41 17.92
C GLY A 356 5.34 19.85 18.67
N ILE A 357 4.24 19.77 17.94
CA ILE A 357 2.91 20.11 18.39
C ILE A 357 1.95 18.97 18.05
N PHE A 358 0.91 18.84 18.86
CA PHE A 358 -0.26 18.03 18.57
C PHE A 358 -1.47 18.95 18.36
N LEU A 359 -2.06 18.88 17.18
CA LEU A 359 -3.34 19.49 16.89
C LEU A 359 -4.43 18.42 17.00
N HIS A 360 -5.45 18.68 17.79
CA HIS A 360 -6.64 17.85 17.86
C HIS A 360 -7.79 18.51 17.10
N HIS A 361 -8.48 17.72 16.28
CA HIS A 361 -9.66 18.15 15.54
C HIS A 361 -10.90 17.61 16.23
N LYS A 362 -11.73 18.53 16.72
CA LYS A 362 -13.04 18.20 17.26
C LYS A 362 -14.09 18.57 16.22
N TYR A 363 -14.69 17.56 15.61
CA TYR A 363 -15.82 17.75 14.70
C TYR A 363 -17.04 18.17 15.53
N GLU A 364 -17.70 19.22 15.08
CA GLU A 364 -18.99 19.63 15.63
C GLU A 364 -20.06 18.71 15.03
N ASP A 365 -21.08 18.34 15.82
CA ASP A 365 -22.15 17.44 15.35
C ASP A 365 -22.76 17.99 14.06
N ALA A 366 -22.53 17.27 12.96
CA ALA A 366 -22.96 17.67 11.63
C ALA A 366 -23.66 16.49 10.96
N GLU A 367 -24.89 16.73 10.49
CA GLU A 367 -25.62 15.75 9.69
C GLU A 367 -24.89 15.50 8.35
N THR A 368 -24.96 14.27 7.84
CA THR A 368 -24.40 13.91 6.54
C THR A 368 -25.34 14.33 5.39
N PRO A 369 -24.83 14.99 4.34
CA PRO A 369 -23.42 15.26 4.06
C PRO A 369 -22.82 16.42 4.87
N SER A 370 -21.56 16.29 5.29
CA SER A 370 -20.83 17.31 6.05
C SER A 370 -19.41 17.52 5.49
N ILE A 371 -18.79 18.66 5.79
CA ILE A 371 -17.38 18.92 5.49
C ILE A 371 -16.63 19.13 6.79
N THR A 372 -15.53 18.42 6.96
CA THR A 372 -14.63 18.55 8.12
C THR A 372 -13.18 18.68 7.65
N LEU A 373 -12.30 19.18 8.52
CA LEU A 373 -10.86 19.12 8.26
C LEU A 373 -10.38 17.67 8.37
N SER A 374 -9.63 17.21 7.37
CA SER A 374 -9.03 15.88 7.37
C SER A 374 -7.68 15.92 8.08
N THR A 375 -7.48 15.04 9.06
CA THR A 375 -6.14 14.75 9.55
C THR A 375 -5.41 13.82 8.59
N GLY A 376 -4.08 13.91 8.53
CA GLY A 376 -3.27 12.78 8.05
C GLY A 376 -3.33 12.48 6.55
N ILE A 377 -3.47 13.48 5.67
CA ILE A 377 -2.90 13.31 4.31
C ILE A 377 -1.38 13.32 4.51
N GLY A 378 -0.81 12.15 4.80
CA GLY A 378 0.57 12.03 5.24
C GLY A 378 1.52 12.75 4.28
N THR A 379 2.48 13.51 4.81
CA THR A 379 3.55 14.13 4.02
C THR A 379 4.61 13.11 3.58
N SER A 380 4.25 11.83 3.46
CA SER A 380 5.24 10.77 3.20
C SER A 380 5.83 10.98 1.80
N ARG A 381 7.15 10.83 1.70
CA ARG A 381 7.99 11.24 0.57
C ARG A 381 7.76 10.47 -0.75
N ALA A 382 6.67 9.71 -0.87
CA ALA A 382 6.37 8.88 -2.04
C ALA A 382 5.25 9.46 -2.94
N PHE A 383 4.72 10.64 -2.61
CA PHE A 383 3.60 11.23 -3.35
C PHE A 383 4.06 11.97 -4.62
N ASP A 384 3.25 11.80 -5.67
CA ASP A 384 3.34 12.50 -6.94
C ASP A 384 3.67 14.00 -6.71
N PRO A 385 4.83 14.50 -7.19
CA PRO A 385 5.21 15.90 -7.01
C PRO A 385 4.18 16.89 -7.58
N ASN A 386 3.26 16.40 -8.42
CA ASN A 386 2.20 17.20 -9.01
C ASN A 386 0.93 17.28 -8.14
N HIS A 387 0.88 16.62 -6.97
CA HIS A 387 -0.26 16.73 -6.06
C HIS A 387 0.04 17.72 -4.94
N PRO A 388 -0.74 18.81 -4.81
CA PRO A 388 -0.58 19.71 -3.68
C PRO A 388 -0.84 18.92 -2.40
N THR A 389 -0.01 19.13 -1.38
CA THR A 389 -0.19 18.57 -0.04
C THR A 389 -0.25 19.71 0.97
N PRO A 390 -0.89 19.50 2.13
CA PRO A 390 -0.81 20.47 3.22
C PRO A 390 0.66 20.71 3.59
N VAL A 391 1.04 21.99 3.70
CA VAL A 391 2.42 22.38 4.01
C VAL A 391 2.45 23.08 5.37
N ALA A 392 3.11 22.44 6.33
CA ALA A 392 3.31 23.02 7.66
C ALA A 392 4.69 23.66 7.77
N LYS A 393 4.72 24.98 7.96
CA LYS A 393 5.92 25.79 8.18
C LYS A 393 5.91 26.30 9.62
N ALA A 394 7.07 26.27 10.26
CA ALA A 394 7.26 26.94 11.54
C ALA A 394 8.43 27.92 11.42
N TYR A 395 8.36 29.04 12.12
CA TYR A 395 9.38 30.09 12.08
C TYR A 395 9.77 30.51 13.49
N LEU A 396 11.08 30.59 13.73
CA LEU A 396 11.68 31.31 14.85
C LEU A 396 12.24 32.63 14.32
N ASN A 397 11.82 33.76 14.88
CA ASN A 397 12.30 35.12 14.55
C ASN A 397 12.18 35.57 13.07
N LYS A 398 11.17 35.06 12.34
CA LYS A 398 10.80 35.52 10.97
C LYS A 398 11.90 35.45 9.90
N LYS A 399 13.00 34.72 10.09
CA LYS A 399 14.13 34.70 9.14
C LYS A 399 14.04 33.59 8.09
N LYS A 400 13.76 32.35 8.50
CA LYS A 400 13.60 31.17 7.62
C LYS A 400 12.68 30.13 8.28
N PRO A 401 11.93 29.34 7.51
CA PRO A 401 11.17 28.23 8.08
C PRO A 401 12.12 27.18 8.65
N LEU A 402 11.73 26.56 9.76
CA LEU A 402 12.40 25.40 10.33
C LEU A 402 12.25 24.19 9.41
N SER A 403 13.24 23.31 9.43
CA SER A 403 13.20 22.05 8.68
C SER A 403 12.16 21.11 9.29
N LEU A 404 11.16 20.72 8.50
CA LEU A 404 10.13 19.77 8.92
C LEU A 404 10.79 18.41 9.22
N ALA A 405 10.55 17.89 10.43
CA ALA A 405 11.08 16.62 10.88
C ALA A 405 10.07 15.48 10.67
N VAL A 406 8.84 15.67 11.14
CA VAL A 406 7.73 14.73 11.00
C VAL A 406 6.44 15.51 10.76
N SER A 407 5.58 14.98 9.90
CA SER A 407 4.19 15.45 9.80
C SER A 407 3.29 14.25 9.50
N GLY A 408 2.30 14.01 10.35
CA GLY A 408 1.42 12.86 10.21
C GLY A 408 0.48 12.64 11.39
N GLY A 409 -0.55 11.81 11.20
CA GLY A 409 -1.40 11.34 12.29
C GLY A 409 -0.72 10.20 13.04
N TYR A 410 -0.36 10.40 14.31
CA TYR A 410 0.19 9.37 15.18
C TYR A 410 -0.81 9.01 16.28
N GLY A 411 -1.22 7.73 16.32
CA GLY A 411 -1.71 7.02 17.49
C GLY A 411 -3.03 7.46 18.15
N ARG A 412 -3.59 8.63 17.81
CA ARG A 412 -4.89 9.09 18.33
C ARG A 412 -5.80 9.51 17.18
N GLU A 413 -7.06 9.10 17.28
CA GLU A 413 -8.09 9.48 16.32
C GLU A 413 -8.22 11.02 16.30
N ASN A 414 -8.31 11.60 15.10
CA ASN A 414 -8.47 13.04 14.88
C ASN A 414 -7.32 13.92 15.42
N SER A 415 -6.15 13.36 15.71
CA SER A 415 -4.95 14.12 16.02
C SER A 415 -4.02 14.25 14.82
N TYR A 416 -3.25 15.33 14.80
CA TYR A 416 -2.22 15.59 13.82
C TYR A 416 -0.96 16.07 14.53
N GLN A 417 0.14 15.35 14.35
CA GLN A 417 1.44 15.70 14.91
C GLN A 417 2.26 16.42 13.83
N ILE A 418 2.89 17.52 14.23
CA ILE A 418 3.86 18.22 13.41
C ILE A 418 5.08 18.49 14.24
N SER A 419 6.26 18.12 13.76
CA SER A 419 7.52 18.44 14.42
C SER A 419 8.54 19.00 13.44
N TRP A 420 9.41 19.84 13.96
CA TRP A 420 10.48 20.52 13.24
C TRP A 420 11.79 20.37 13.99
N TYR A 421 12.89 20.32 13.23
CA TYR A 421 14.22 20.41 13.80
C TYR A 421 14.51 21.83 14.27
N ILE A 422 15.07 21.94 15.47
CA ILE A 422 15.44 23.22 16.08
C ILE A 422 16.90 23.19 16.57
N GLU A 423 17.48 24.37 16.71
CA GLU A 423 18.76 24.56 17.40
C GLU A 423 18.47 25.06 18.83
N GLU A 424 19.07 24.42 19.84
CA GLU A 424 18.79 24.62 21.27
C GLU A 424 18.84 26.11 21.70
N GLN A 425 19.71 26.91 21.07
CA GLN A 425 19.93 28.32 21.41
C GLN A 425 18.79 29.28 20.98
N LYS A 426 17.74 28.80 20.31
CA LYS A 426 16.67 29.64 19.71
C LYS A 426 15.30 29.54 20.41
N LEU A 427 15.21 28.82 21.53
CA LEU A 427 13.95 28.60 22.26
C LEU A 427 13.40 29.84 23.00
N ASN A 428 14.18 30.93 23.09
CA ASN A 428 13.78 32.17 23.75
C ASN A 428 12.86 33.07 22.90
N THR A 429 12.29 32.54 21.82
CA THR A 429 11.49 33.33 20.88
C THR A 429 10.20 32.61 20.51
N PRO A 430 9.07 33.34 20.34
CA PRO A 430 7.81 32.70 20.00
C PRO A 430 7.89 31.90 18.71
N LEU A 431 7.30 30.70 18.71
CA LEU A 431 7.16 29.86 17.54
C LEU A 431 5.93 30.30 16.76
N ARG A 432 6.13 30.74 15.52
CA ARG A 432 5.04 31.01 14.59
C ARG A 432 4.79 29.81 13.71
N VAL A 433 3.59 29.28 13.76
CA VAL A 433 3.18 28.11 12.96
C VAL A 433 2.21 28.58 11.89
N GLN A 434 2.48 28.17 10.66
CA GLN A 434 1.66 28.41 9.48
C GLN A 434 1.42 27.07 8.79
N ILE A 435 0.15 26.68 8.63
CA ILE A 435 -0.26 25.51 7.87
C ILE A 435 -1.03 26.01 6.64
N GLU A 436 -0.48 25.75 5.45
CA GLU A 436 -1.06 26.13 4.18
C GLU A 436 -1.73 24.92 3.53
N LYS A 437 -2.73 25.18 2.67
CA LYS A 437 -3.43 24.17 1.87
C LYS A 437 -4.09 23.09 2.72
N LEU A 438 -5.00 23.51 3.59
CA LEU A 438 -5.68 22.58 4.49
C LEU A 438 -6.45 21.50 3.72
N ALA A 439 -6.43 20.31 4.29
CA ALA A 439 -7.14 19.15 3.77
C ALA A 439 -8.55 19.07 4.34
N TYR A 440 -9.53 18.73 3.51
CA TYR A 440 -10.91 18.53 3.89
C TYR A 440 -11.38 17.12 3.56
N GLN A 441 -12.33 16.65 4.35
CA GLN A 441 -13.10 15.45 4.08
C GLN A 441 -14.58 15.87 3.96
N ILE A 442 -15.18 15.63 2.80
CA ILE A 442 -16.63 15.67 2.63
C ILE A 442 -17.15 14.28 2.95
N ASN A 443 -17.89 14.15 4.03
CA ASN A 443 -18.59 12.92 4.40
C ASN A 443 -19.92 12.89 3.65
N PHE A 444 -20.18 11.82 2.90
CA PHE A 444 -21.42 11.63 2.16
C PHE A 444 -22.29 10.55 2.81
N ASP A 445 -21.68 9.39 3.11
CA ASP A 445 -22.36 8.16 3.53
C ASP A 445 -23.62 7.86 2.70
N LYS A 446 -23.46 7.85 1.38
CA LYS A 446 -24.54 7.60 0.42
C LYS A 446 -24.32 6.31 -0.34
N ASP A 447 -25.36 5.48 -0.34
CA ASP A 447 -25.38 4.24 -1.12
C ASP A 447 -25.86 4.49 -2.55
N PHE A 448 -25.30 3.74 -3.48
CA PHE A 448 -25.79 3.60 -4.84
C PHE A 448 -25.60 2.18 -5.33
N ASN A 449 -26.50 1.75 -6.21
CA ASN A 449 -26.49 0.40 -6.77
C ASN A 449 -26.23 0.48 -8.27
N ILE A 450 -25.43 -0.47 -8.76
CA ILE A 450 -25.15 -0.65 -10.18
C ILE A 450 -25.75 -2.00 -10.57
N ASN A 451 -26.75 -1.97 -11.46
CA ASN A 451 -27.24 -3.18 -12.10
C ASN A 451 -26.32 -3.55 -13.28
N ILE A 452 -25.77 -4.76 -13.28
CA ILE A 452 -24.82 -5.24 -14.28
C ILE A 452 -25.49 -6.12 -15.34
N LYS A 453 -26.65 -6.75 -15.02
CA LYS A 453 -27.34 -7.68 -15.90
C LYS A 453 -28.74 -7.21 -16.30
#